data_AF-A0A970JB18-F1
#
_entry.id   AF-A0A970JB18-F1
#
_cell.length_a   1.000
_cell.length_b   1.000
_cell.length_c   1.000
_cell.angle_alpha   90.00
_cell.angle_beta   90.00
_cell.angle_gamma   90.00
#
_symmetry.space_group_name_H-M   'P 1'
#
loop_
_entity.id
_entity.type
_entity.pdbx_description
1 polymer ?
#
loop_
_entity_poly.entity_id
_entity_poly.type
_entity_poly.pdbx_seq_one_letter_code
_entity_poly.pdbx_strand_id
1 'polypeptide(L)'
;MAIHALNELVIHYEEQTELYRSLHEKAGCLAGLNPENEAELNDINRCLQERAELLAQIARRQEEAEPLWQVLCNEFACEPTPAAVLAACPCHQAARLAGLHEEIRSLLAAICKLDAAAAEKLQRGQKKLREKQKKLQLSRRADRLYRQATGLSEGIFVDCKKL
;
A
#
# COMPACT_ATOMS: atom_id res chain seq x y z
N MET A 1 20.52 27.33 20.27
CA MET A 1 19.55 27.14 19.17
C MET A 1 18.96 25.72 19.18
N ALA A 2 19.69 24.74 19.73
CA ALA A 2 19.24 23.37 19.95
C ALA A 2 17.83 23.18 20.55
N ILE A 3 17.42 23.94 21.56
CA ILE A 3 16.08 23.79 22.18
C ILE A 3 14.95 24.12 21.20
N HIS A 4 15.15 25.13 20.34
CA HIS A 4 14.18 25.49 19.32
C HIS A 4 14.07 24.40 18.25
N ALA A 5 15.21 23.88 17.78
CA ALA A 5 15.25 22.77 16.84
C ALA A 5 14.60 21.50 17.43
N LEU A 6 14.79 21.21 18.72
CA LEU A 6 14.15 20.08 19.40
C LEU A 6 12.62 20.24 19.43
N ASN A 7 12.14 21.43 19.76
CA ASN A 7 10.70 21.71 19.79
C ASN A 7 10.08 21.58 18.39
N GLU A 8 10.72 22.13 17.37
CA GLU A 8 10.26 22.00 15.98
C GLU A 8 10.28 20.55 15.51
N LEU A 9 11.32 19.80 15.86
CA LEU A 9 11.42 18.39 15.52
C LEU A 9 10.30 17.56 16.19
N VAL A 10 9.95 17.87 17.44
CA VAL A 10 8.80 17.25 18.10
C VAL A 10 7.51 17.54 17.33
N ILE A 11 7.28 18.79 16.92
CA ILE A 11 6.10 19.16 16.10
C ILE A 11 6.06 18.34 14.80
N HIS A 12 7.18 18.25 14.09
CA HIS A 12 7.27 17.42 12.88
C HIS A 12 6.96 15.96 13.14
N TYR A 13 7.43 15.39 14.25
CA TYR A 13 7.12 14.00 14.62
C TYR A 13 5.65 13.81 15.00
N GLU A 14 5.01 14.80 15.64
CA GLU A 14 3.57 14.74 15.93
C GLU A 14 2.76 14.73 14.64
N GLU A 15 3.07 15.63 13.70
CA GLU A 15 2.44 15.66 12.38
C GLU A 15 2.67 14.36 11.59
N GLN A 16 3.91 13.86 11.57
CA GLN A 16 4.22 12.58 10.93
C GLN A 16 3.45 11.42 11.58
N THR A 17 3.30 11.42 12.90
CA THR A 17 2.54 10.38 13.60
C THR A 17 1.08 10.35 13.16
N GLU A 18 0.43 11.52 12.99
CA GLU A 18 -0.94 11.58 12.45
C GLU A 18 -1.03 11.09 11.00
N LEU A 19 -0.02 11.37 10.16
CA LEU A 19 0.07 10.81 8.81
C LEU A 19 0.21 9.29 8.84
N TYR A 20 1.02 8.74 9.75
CA TYR A 20 1.15 7.29 9.91
C TYR A 20 -0.12 6.62 10.46
N ARG A 21 -0.86 7.28 11.36
CA ARG A 21 -2.17 6.78 11.81
C ARG A 21 -3.16 6.75 10.66
N SER A 22 -3.22 7.83 9.87
CA SER A 22 -4.05 7.90 8.67
C SER A 22 -3.66 6.81 7.66
N LEU A 23 -2.36 6.57 7.46
CA LEU A 23 -1.86 5.51 6.58
C LEU A 23 -2.24 4.12 7.09
N HIS A 24 -2.19 3.90 8.41
CA HIS A 24 -2.64 2.66 9.05
C HIS A 24 -4.14 2.42 8.86
N GLU A 25 -4.98 3.45 9.02
CA GLU A 25 -6.41 3.35 8.73
C GLU A 25 -6.67 2.94 7.27
N LYS A 26 -5.98 3.59 6.32
CA LYS A 26 -6.08 3.22 4.91
C LYS A 26 -5.56 1.81 4.63
N ALA A 27 -4.52 1.34 5.32
CA ALA A 27 -4.07 -0.05 5.26
C ALA A 27 -5.16 -1.02 5.74
N GLY A 28 -5.86 -0.67 6.82
CA GLY A 28 -7.00 -1.43 7.33
C GLY A 28 -8.15 -1.49 6.33
N CYS A 29 -8.52 -0.35 5.74
CA CYS A 29 -9.54 -0.28 4.69
C CYS A 29 -9.18 -1.18 3.50
N LEU A 30 -7.97 -1.04 2.96
CA LEU A 30 -7.52 -1.85 1.82
C LEU A 30 -7.50 -3.34 2.13
N ALA A 31 -7.06 -3.73 3.33
CA ALA A 31 -7.06 -5.11 3.78
C ALA A 31 -8.49 -5.68 3.94
N GLY A 32 -9.49 -4.84 4.21
CA GLY A 32 -10.90 -5.21 4.31
C GLY A 32 -11.60 -5.43 2.97
N LEU A 33 -11.12 -4.79 1.89
CA LEU A 33 -11.73 -4.86 0.57
C LEU A 33 -11.45 -6.20 -0.14
N ASN A 34 -12.38 -6.58 -1.01
CA ASN A 34 -12.34 -7.81 -1.79
C ASN A 34 -12.15 -7.50 -3.29
N PRO A 35 -10.97 -7.82 -3.87
CA PRO A 35 -10.68 -7.56 -5.28
C PRO A 35 -11.50 -8.40 -6.27
N GLU A 36 -12.24 -9.41 -5.81
CA GLU A 36 -13.15 -10.18 -6.65
C GLU A 36 -14.53 -9.51 -6.79
N ASN A 37 -14.84 -8.52 -5.94
CA ASN A 37 -16.07 -7.74 -6.03
C ASN A 37 -15.84 -6.50 -6.90
N GLU A 38 -16.49 -6.45 -8.07
CA GLU A 38 -16.35 -5.35 -9.02
C GLU A 38 -16.79 -4.00 -8.44
N ALA A 39 -17.78 -3.99 -7.54
CA ALA A 39 -18.24 -2.78 -6.87
C ALA A 39 -17.16 -2.16 -5.96
N GLU A 40 -16.28 -2.99 -5.39
CA GLU A 40 -15.22 -2.56 -4.47
C GLU A 40 -13.93 -2.15 -5.20
N LEU A 41 -13.80 -2.39 -6.51
CA LEU A 41 -12.59 -2.02 -7.27
C LEU A 41 -12.35 -0.51 -7.28
N ASN A 42 -13.42 0.29 -7.33
CA ASN A 42 -13.31 1.75 -7.24
C ASN A 42 -12.82 2.19 -5.85
N ASP A 43 -13.30 1.53 -4.80
CA ASP A 43 -12.87 1.81 -3.43
C ASP A 43 -11.41 1.39 -3.21
N ILE A 44 -10.98 0.27 -3.79
CA ILE A 44 -9.58 -0.18 -3.79
C ILE A 44 -8.69 0.89 -4.46
N ASN A 45 -9.06 1.35 -5.65
CA ASN A 45 -8.30 2.37 -6.37
C ASN A 45 -8.22 3.69 -5.59
N ARG A 46 -9.35 4.16 -5.04
CA ARG A 46 -9.37 5.35 -4.18
C ARG A 46 -8.45 5.18 -2.97
N CYS A 47 -8.51 4.04 -2.30
CA CYS A 47 -7.66 3.78 -1.14
C CYS A 47 -6.16 3.75 -1.50
N LEU A 48 -5.80 3.20 -2.66
CA LEU A 48 -4.41 3.20 -3.15
C LEU A 48 -3.91 4.62 -3.48
N GLN A 49 -4.75 5.46 -4.08
CA GLN A 49 -4.45 6.88 -4.31
C GLN A 49 -4.28 7.63 -2.98
N GLU A 50 -5.26 7.45 -2.09
CA GLU A 50 -5.27 7.74 -0.64
C GLU A 50 -3.88 7.64 -0.01
N ARG A 51 -3.35 6.42 -0.12
CA ARG A 51 -2.08 6.02 0.48
C ARG A 51 -0.87 6.62 -0.23
N ALA A 52 -0.90 6.73 -1.56
CA ALA A 52 0.21 7.32 -2.30
C ALA A 52 0.42 8.79 -1.91
N GLU A 53 -0.67 9.53 -1.71
CA GLU A 53 -0.62 10.91 -1.23
C GLU A 53 -0.06 11.01 0.19
N LEU A 54 -0.48 10.13 1.10
CA LEU A 54 0.05 10.07 2.47
C LEU A 54 1.55 9.75 2.49
N LEU A 55 2.00 8.79 1.68
CA LEU A 55 3.43 8.45 1.58
C LEU A 55 4.26 9.62 1.05
N ALA A 56 3.75 10.36 0.06
CA ALA A 56 4.40 11.56 -0.45
C ALA A 56 4.51 12.67 0.62
N GLN A 57 3.45 12.85 1.41
CA GLN A 57 3.47 13.79 2.54
C GLN A 57 4.49 13.39 3.60
N ILE A 58 4.54 12.10 3.97
CA ILE A 58 5.52 11.58 4.93
C ILE A 58 6.95 11.82 4.43
N ALA A 59 7.25 11.50 3.17
CA ALA A 59 8.57 11.70 2.59
C ALA A 59 8.99 13.17 2.65
N ARG A 60 8.09 14.09 2.25
CA ARG A 60 8.34 15.53 2.34
C ARG A 60 8.63 15.98 3.78
N ARG A 61 7.87 15.48 4.76
CA ARG A 61 8.09 15.83 6.18
C ARG A 61 9.42 15.28 6.71
N GLN A 62 9.91 14.16 6.19
CA GLN A 62 11.22 13.63 6.56
C GLN A 62 12.35 14.51 6.02
N GLU A 63 12.22 14.99 4.78
CA GLU A 63 13.15 15.96 4.19
C GLU A 63 13.17 17.28 4.97
N GLU A 64 12.00 17.78 5.38
CA GLU A 64 11.89 19.00 6.21
C GLU A 64 12.52 18.84 7.60
N ALA A 65 12.51 17.64 8.18
CA ALA A 65 13.08 17.34 9.50
C ALA A 65 14.60 17.11 9.48
N GLU A 66 15.19 16.78 8.33
CA GLU A 66 16.62 16.49 8.20
C GLU A 66 17.54 17.65 8.65
N PRO A 67 17.33 18.92 8.27
CA PRO A 67 18.16 20.02 8.76
C PRO A 67 18.04 20.22 10.28
N LEU A 68 16.86 19.95 10.87
CA LEU A 68 16.65 20.05 12.32
C LEU A 68 17.45 18.98 13.06
N TRP A 69 17.49 17.76 12.52
CA TRP A 69 18.36 16.70 13.02
C TRP A 69 19.83 17.08 12.97
N GLN A 70 20.30 17.66 11.86
CA GLN A 70 21.69 18.11 11.74
C GLN A 70 22.06 19.15 12.80
N VAL A 71 21.18 20.15 13.03
CA VAL A 71 21.39 21.16 14.09
C VAL A 71 21.46 20.51 15.47
N LEU A 72 20.54 19.60 15.77
CA LEU A 72 20.50 18.90 17.07
C LEU A 72 21.72 18.04 17.31
N CYS A 73 22.12 17.24 16.33
CA CYS A 73 23.26 16.34 16.44
C CYS A 73 24.58 17.10 16.57
N ASN A 74 24.73 18.24 15.88
CA ASN A 74 25.91 19.09 16.00
C ASN A 74 26.01 19.74 17.38
N GLU A 75 24.90 20.20 17.95
CA GLU A 75 24.86 20.84 19.27
C GLU A 75 25.06 19.85 20.42
N PHE A 76 24.47 18.65 20.32
CA PHE A 76 24.53 17.62 21.36
C PHE A 76 25.64 16.58 21.14
N ALA A 77 26.39 16.67 20.05
CA ALA A 77 27.42 15.71 19.64
C ALA A 77 26.92 14.25 19.70
N CYS A 78 25.71 14.01 19.19
CA CYS A 78 25.03 12.73 19.26
C CYS A 78 24.57 12.24 17.88
N GLU A 79 24.23 10.95 17.79
CA GLU A 79 23.67 10.36 16.56
C GLU A 79 22.25 10.91 16.27
N PRO A 80 21.81 10.93 15.00
CA PRO A 80 20.47 11.39 14.60
C PRO A 80 19.41 10.34 14.93
N THR A 81 19.31 9.98 16.21
CA THR A 81 18.30 9.06 16.72
C THR A 81 17.61 9.66 17.95
N PRO A 82 16.28 9.47 18.10
CA PRO A 82 15.55 9.96 19.27
C PRO A 82 16.10 9.44 20.60
N ALA A 83 16.61 8.20 20.61
CA ALA A 83 17.24 7.60 21.80
C ALA A 83 18.57 8.30 22.15
N ALA A 84 19.42 8.61 21.17
CA ALA A 84 20.67 9.33 21.42
C ALA A 84 20.43 10.77 21.89
N VAL A 85 19.43 11.46 21.33
CA VAL A 85 19.03 12.80 21.80
C VAL A 85 18.48 12.75 23.22
N LEU A 86 17.66 11.76 23.57
CA LEU A 86 17.18 11.58 24.95
C LEU A 86 18.32 11.32 25.94
N ALA A 87 19.33 10.54 25.54
CA ALA A 87 20.51 10.29 26.37
C ALA A 87 21.37 11.55 26.56
N ALA A 88 21.54 12.35 25.51
CA ALA A 88 22.32 13.59 25.54
C ALA A 88 21.58 14.75 26.25
N CYS A 89 20.25 14.81 26.12
CA CYS A 89 19.41 15.85 26.70
C CYS A 89 18.13 15.23 27.29
N PRO A 90 18.17 14.76 28.55
CA PRO A 90 17.03 14.10 29.21
C PRO A 90 15.97 15.12 29.66
N CYS A 91 15.30 15.73 28.69
CA CYS A 91 14.20 16.66 28.88
C CYS A 91 12.87 16.07 28.40
N HIS A 92 11.77 16.73 28.78
CA HIS A 92 10.42 16.28 28.42
C HIS A 92 10.24 16.16 26.89
N GLN A 93 10.78 17.10 26.12
CA GLN A 93 10.68 17.11 24.66
C GLN A 93 11.47 15.98 24.00
N ALA A 94 12.66 15.66 24.50
CA ALA A 94 13.41 14.51 23.99
C ALA A 94 12.71 13.17 24.32
N ALA A 95 12.09 13.08 25.50
CA ALA A 95 11.28 11.92 25.86
C ALA A 95 10.03 11.79 24.98
N ARG A 96 9.39 12.92 24.67
CA ARG A 96 8.26 12.99 23.74
C ARG A 96 8.65 12.55 22.34
N LEU A 97 9.78 13.04 21.82
CA LEU A 97 10.33 12.64 20.53
C LEU A 97 10.58 11.12 20.45
N ALA A 98 11.21 10.55 21.49
CA ALA A 98 11.44 9.11 21.57
C ALA A 98 10.13 8.31 21.61
N GLY A 99 9.13 8.79 22.36
CA GLY A 99 7.80 8.17 22.41
C GLY A 99 7.09 8.18 21.04
N LEU A 100 7.11 9.31 20.33
CA LEU A 100 6.51 9.44 19.00
C LEU A 100 7.22 8.52 17.99
N HIS A 101 8.55 8.40 18.07
CA HIS A 101 9.30 7.51 17.21
C HIS A 101 8.92 6.03 17.41
N GLU A 102 8.75 5.60 18.67
CA GLU A 102 8.29 4.25 18.98
C GLU A 102 6.85 4.01 18.51
N GLU A 103 5.98 5.01 18.62
CA GLU A 103 4.63 4.94 18.09
C GLU A 103 4.65 4.76 16.56
N ILE A 104 5.39 5.59 15.83
CA ILE A 104 5.59 5.46 14.38
C ILE A 104 6.13 4.07 14.01
N ARG A 105 7.12 3.56 14.75
CA ARG A 105 7.68 2.22 14.54
C ARG A 105 6.63 1.13 14.69
N SER A 106 5.76 1.26 15.70
CA SER A 106 4.68 0.30 15.92
C SER A 106 3.62 0.36 14.81
N LEU A 107 3.27 1.57 14.34
CA LEU A 107 2.34 1.79 13.24
C LEU A 107 2.88 1.20 11.94
N LEU A 108 4.16 1.43 11.62
CA LEU A 108 4.83 0.86 10.47
C LEU A 108 4.77 -0.67 10.48
N ALA A 109 5.05 -1.30 11.62
CA ALA A 109 4.97 -2.76 11.74
C ALA A 109 3.54 -3.28 11.50
N ALA A 110 2.52 -2.56 11.96
CA ALA A 110 1.12 -2.90 11.71
C ALA A 110 0.73 -2.70 10.22
N ILE A 111 1.13 -1.59 9.62
CA ILE A 111 0.93 -1.28 8.19
C ILE A 111 1.55 -2.37 7.32
N CYS A 112 2.81 -2.76 7.57
CA CYS A 112 3.47 -3.80 6.79
C CYS A 112 2.72 -5.14 6.82
N LYS A 113 2.15 -5.51 7.98
CA LYS A 113 1.34 -6.73 8.09
C LYS A 113 0.05 -6.64 7.28
N LEU A 114 -0.65 -5.51 7.36
CA LEU A 114 -1.88 -5.25 6.59
C LEU A 114 -1.61 -5.23 5.09
N ASP A 115 -0.52 -4.60 4.68
CA ASP A 115 -0.12 -4.49 3.28
C ASP A 115 0.26 -5.85 2.69
N ALA A 116 0.98 -6.69 3.45
CA ALA A 116 1.27 -8.06 3.03
C ALA A 116 -0.02 -8.86 2.80
N ALA A 117 -0.97 -8.78 3.74
CA ALA A 117 -2.25 -9.46 3.62
C ALA A 117 -3.08 -8.94 2.42
N ALA A 118 -3.10 -7.62 2.21
CA ALA A 118 -3.77 -7.00 1.07
C ALA A 118 -3.10 -7.41 -0.26
N ALA A 119 -1.77 -7.39 -0.34
CA ALA A 119 -1.02 -7.79 -1.52
C ALA A 119 -1.30 -9.25 -1.91
N GLU A 120 -1.34 -10.17 -0.94
CA GLU A 120 -1.73 -11.56 -1.20
C GLU A 120 -3.13 -11.68 -1.77
N LYS A 121 -4.12 -10.96 -1.21
CA LYS A 121 -5.51 -10.95 -1.71
C LYS A 121 -5.58 -10.44 -3.15
N LEU A 122 -4.93 -9.30 -3.43
CA LEU A 122 -4.86 -8.71 -4.77
C LEU A 122 -4.22 -9.67 -5.78
N GLN A 123 -3.11 -10.31 -5.40
CA GLN A 123 -2.43 -11.29 -6.26
C GLN A 123 -3.32 -12.51 -6.57
N ARG A 124 -4.04 -13.04 -5.57
CA ARG A 124 -4.99 -14.15 -5.77
C ARG A 124 -6.12 -13.74 -6.70
N GLY A 125 -6.72 -12.57 -6.49
CA GLY A 125 -7.75 -12.02 -7.38
C GLY A 125 -7.27 -11.86 -8.81
N GLN A 126 -6.06 -11.31 -8.99
CA GLN A 126 -5.45 -11.15 -10.30
C GLN A 126 -5.22 -12.49 -11.02
N LYS A 127 -4.75 -13.52 -10.31
CA LYS A 127 -4.57 -14.87 -10.86
C LYS A 127 -5.91 -15.45 -11.35
N LYS A 128 -6.96 -15.37 -10.52
CA LYS A 128 -8.31 -15.84 -10.89
C LYS A 128 -8.87 -15.11 -12.11
N LEU A 129 -8.69 -13.79 -12.20
CA LEU A 129 -9.12 -13.00 -13.35
C LEU A 129 -8.38 -13.41 -14.63
N ARG A 130 -7.06 -13.64 -14.56
CA ARG A 130 -6.26 -14.14 -15.70
C ARG A 130 -6.74 -15.52 -16.16
N GLU A 131 -7.09 -16.41 -15.24
CA GLU A 131 -7.63 -17.74 -15.58
C GLU A 131 -9.00 -17.64 -16.26
N LYS A 132 -9.91 -16.79 -15.73
CA LYS A 132 -11.21 -16.53 -16.36
C LYS A 132 -11.05 -15.96 -17.77
N GLN A 133 -10.13 -15.01 -17.95
CA GLN A 133 -9.82 -14.43 -19.25
C GLN A 133 -9.34 -15.49 -20.25
N LYS A 134 -8.43 -16.38 -19.84
CA LYS A 134 -7.97 -17.50 -20.68
C LYS A 134 -9.10 -18.45 -21.06
N LYS A 135 -9.96 -18.83 -20.11
CA LYS A 135 -11.13 -19.69 -20.36
C LYS A 135 -12.09 -19.05 -21.36
N LEU A 136 -12.37 -17.76 -21.21
CA LEU A 136 -13.22 -17.01 -22.15
C LEU A 136 -12.60 -16.89 -23.55
N GLN A 137 -11.29 -16.73 -23.65
CA GLN A 137 -10.61 -16.71 -24.95
C GLN A 137 -10.67 -18.08 -25.64
N LEU A 138 -10.48 -19.16 -24.88
CA LEU A 138 -10.61 -20.54 -25.38
C LEU A 138 -12.04 -20.84 -25.81
N SER A 139 -13.05 -20.48 -25.01
CA SER A 139 -14.45 -20.69 -25.36
C SER A 139 -14.83 -19.93 -26.62
N ARG A 140 -14.43 -18.65 -26.73
CA ARG A 140 -14.66 -17.85 -27.95
C ARG A 140 -13.99 -18.45 -29.19
N ARG A 141 -12.80 -19.04 -29.04
CA ARG A 141 -12.12 -19.72 -30.14
C ARG A 141 -12.85 -21.01 -30.53
N ALA A 142 -13.29 -21.80 -29.56
CA ALA A 142 -14.09 -22.99 -29.80
C ALA A 142 -15.42 -22.63 -30.48
N ASP A 143 -16.15 -21.63 -29.99
CA ASP A 143 -17.40 -21.16 -30.57
C ASP A 143 -17.23 -20.71 -32.03
N ARG A 144 -16.11 -20.05 -32.36
CA ARG A 144 -15.79 -19.69 -33.76
C ARG A 144 -15.55 -20.91 -34.62
N LEU A 145 -14.77 -21.88 -34.15
CA LEU A 145 -14.51 -23.12 -34.87
C LEU A 145 -15.79 -23.92 -35.09
N TYR A 146 -16.63 -24.06 -34.06
CA TYR A 146 -17.93 -24.73 -34.17
C TYR A 146 -18.87 -24.00 -35.12
N ARG A 147 -18.97 -22.66 -35.05
CA ARG A 147 -19.81 -21.88 -35.98
C ARG A 147 -19.33 -22.00 -37.43
N GLN A 148 -18.02 -21.95 -37.66
CA GLN A 148 -17.44 -22.17 -39.00
C GLN A 148 -17.68 -23.59 -39.50
N ALA A 149 -17.54 -24.60 -38.63
CA ALA A 149 -17.85 -25.98 -38.97
C ALA A 149 -19.34 -26.18 -39.29
N THR A 150 -20.25 -25.57 -38.53
CA THR A 150 -21.69 -25.64 -38.81
C THR A 150 -22.07 -24.93 -40.11
N GLY A 151 -21.47 -23.77 -40.41
CA GLY A 151 -21.68 -23.07 -41.69
C GLY A 151 -21.07 -23.78 -42.91
N LEU A 152 -20.05 -24.63 -42.71
CA LEU A 152 -19.52 -25.53 -43.75
C LEU A 152 -20.36 -26.81 -43.90
N SER A 153 -21.09 -27.23 -42.86
CA SER A 153 -21.94 -28.42 -42.88
C SER A 153 -23.40 -28.17 -43.30
N GLU A 154 -23.84 -26.92 -43.43
CA GLU A 154 -25.18 -26.57 -43.96
C GLU A 154 -25.42 -27.04 -45.43
N GLY A 155 -24.45 -27.70 -46.06
CA GLY A 155 -24.60 -28.33 -47.38
C GLY A 155 -24.21 -29.81 -47.47
N ILE A 156 -23.88 -30.51 -46.37
CA ILE A 156 -23.47 -31.93 -46.44
C ILE A 156 -24.55 -32.80 -45.80
N PHE A 157 -25.57 -33.15 -46.60
CA PHE A 157 -26.38 -34.33 -46.34
C PHE A 157 -25.50 -35.56 -46.56
N VAL A 158 -25.01 -36.17 -45.48
CA VAL A 158 -24.46 -37.52 -45.55
C VAL A 158 -25.65 -38.46 -45.62
N ASP A 159 -26.02 -38.80 -46.84
CA ASP A 159 -27.04 -39.81 -47.15
C ASP A 159 -26.44 -41.19 -46.81
N CYS A 160 -26.59 -41.60 -45.55
CA CYS A 160 -26.21 -42.94 -45.10
C CYS A 160 -27.18 -43.96 -45.72
N LYS A 161 -26.91 -44.38 -46.95
CA LYS A 161 -27.49 -45.60 -47.51
C LYS A 161 -27.05 -46.78 -46.65
N LYS A 162 -28.03 -47.45 -46.07
CA LYS A 162 -27.89 -48.77 -45.44
C LYS A 162 -27.23 -49.74 -46.43
N LEU A 163 -26.16 -50.40 -46.00
CA LEU A 163 -25.72 -51.72 -46.44
C LEU A 163 -25.44 -52.55 -45.20
#